data_AF-A0A846U8I0-F1
#
_entry.id   AF-A0A846U8I0-F1
#
_cell.length_a   1.000
_cell.length_b   1.000
_cell.length_c   1.000
_cell.angle_alpha   90.00
_cell.angle_beta   90.00
_cell.angle_gamma   90.00
#
_symmetry.space_group_name_H-M   'P 1'
#
loop_
_entity.id
_entity.type
_entity.pdbx_description
1 polymer ?
#
loop_
_entity_poly.entity_id
_entity_poly.type
_entity_poly.pdbx_seq_one_letter_code
_entity_poly.pdbx_strand_id
1 'polypeptide(L)' 'MTCEHCVKAVTEELMGIEDVQNVDVELREGLPSPVTITSTRELAPLEIESAVDEAGYVVV' A
#
# COMPACT_ATOMS: atom_id res chain seq x y z
N MET A 1 0.32 6.99 -8.05
CA MET A 1 1.79 6.76 -8.11
C MET A 1 2.28 7.03 -9.54
N THR A 2 3.59 7.18 -9.79
CA THR A 2 4.11 7.52 -11.14
C THR A 2 5.31 6.71 -11.60
N CYS A 3 5.87 5.82 -10.78
CA CYS A 3 7.00 4.96 -11.16
C CYS A 3 7.11 3.75 -10.23
N GLU A 4 7.90 2.76 -10.65
CA GLU A 4 8.17 1.54 -9.89
C GLU A 4 8.82 1.79 -8.52
N HIS A 5 9.59 2.88 -8.35
CA HIS A 5 10.14 3.23 -7.03
C HIS A 5 9.04 3.64 -6.05
N CYS A 6 8.01 4.33 -6.53
CA CYS A 6 6.86 4.68 -5.70
C CYS A 6 6.06 3.43 -5.31
N VAL A 7 5.89 2.49 -6.24
CA VAL A 7 5.26 1.19 -5.97
C VAL A 7 6.03 0.45 -4.89
N LYS A 8 7.36 0.35 -5.04
CA LYS A 8 8.22 -0.33 -4.06
C LYS A 8 8.12 0.30 -2.67
N ALA A 9 8.12 1.63 -2.57
CA ALA A 9 7.98 2.32 -1.29
C ALA A 9 6.66 1.98 -0.59
N VAL A 10 5.52 2.10 -1.30
CA VAL A 10 4.20 1.76 -0.74
C VAL A 10 4.11 0.28 -0.37
N THR A 11 4.65 -0.62 -1.21
CA THR A 11 4.71 -2.05 -0.92
C THR A 11 5.53 -2.35 0.33
N GLU A 12 6.68 -1.68 0.53
CA GLU A 12 7.52 -1.88 1.72
C GLU A 12 6.79 -1.47 3.01
N GLU A 13 6.15 -0.29 3.03
CA GLU A 13 5.40 0.16 4.21
C GLU A 13 4.21 -0.77 4.52
N LEU A 14 3.44 -1.18 3.51
CA LEU A 14 2.31 -2.08 3.70
C LEU A 14 2.73 -3.49 4.13
N MET A 15 3.86 -4.01 3.62
CA MET A 15 4.44 -5.28 4.07
C MET A 15 5.02 -5.19 5.50
N GLY A 16 5.25 -3.98 6.01
CA GLY A 16 5.66 -3.74 7.39
C GLY A 16 4.54 -3.89 8.41
N ILE A 17 3.28 -3.88 7.98
CA ILE A 17 2.12 -4.13 8.85
C ILE A 17 2.12 -5.61 9.25
N GLU A 18 1.99 -5.87 10.57
CA GLU A 18 1.88 -7.24 11.08
C GLU A 18 0.72 -7.97 10.40
N ASP A 19 0.90 -9.28 10.13
CA ASP A 19 -0.06 -10.15 9.46
C ASP A 19 -0.25 -9.94 7.94
N VAL A 20 0.38 -8.94 7.33
CA VAL A 20 0.41 -8.80 5.86
C VAL A 20 1.33 -9.87 5.25
N GLN A 21 0.79 -10.60 4.27
CA GLN A 21 1.50 -11.69 3.57
C GLN A 21 1.91 -11.29 2.16
N ASN A 22 1.13 -10.45 1.50
CA ASN A 22 1.39 -10.00 0.14
C ASN A 22 0.71 -8.65 -0.14
N VAL A 23 1.34 -7.86 -0.99
CA VAL A 23 0.80 -6.60 -1.52
C VAL A 23 1.00 -6.60 -3.03
N ASP A 24 -0.11 -6.45 -3.76
CA ASP A 24 -0.11 -6.31 -5.22
C ASP A 24 -0.59 -4.90 -5.59
N VAL A 25 0.17 -4.23 -6.45
CA VAL A 25 -0.10 -2.84 -6.83
C VAL A 25 -0.30 -2.76 -8.34
N GLU A 26 -1.48 -2.31 -8.75
CA GLU A 26 -1.75 -1.97 -10.14
C GLU A 26 -1.35 -0.50 -10.37
N LEU A 27 -0.12 -0.27 -10.86
CA LEU A 27 0.37 1.07 -11.14
C LEU A 27 -0.44 1.73 -12.27
N ARG A 28 -1.16 2.79 -11.92
CA ARG A 28 -1.78 3.71 -12.88
C ARG A 28 -1.11 5.06 -12.77
N GLU A 29 -0.22 5.37 -13.71
CA GLU A 29 0.58 6.60 -13.67
C GLU A 29 -0.30 7.86 -13.58
N GLY A 30 -0.09 8.65 -12.53
CA GLY A 30 -0.82 9.90 -12.31
C GLY A 30 -2.28 9.75 -11.91
N LEU A 31 -2.76 8.52 -11.71
CA LEU A 31 -4.11 8.19 -11.26
C LEU A 31 -4.07 7.43 -9.93
N PRO A 32 -5.22 7.23 -9.26
CA PRO A 32 -5.32 6.26 -8.18
C PRO A 32 -4.90 4.87 -8.67
N SER A 33 -3.88 4.32 -8.03
CA SER A 33 -3.38 2.96 -8.27
C SER A 33 -4.09 2.01 -7.30
N PRO A 34 -4.89 1.03 -7.78
CA PRO A 34 -5.46 0.00 -6.93
C PRO A 34 -4.37 -0.80 -6.23
N VAL A 35 -4.60 -1.11 -4.95
CA VAL A 35 -3.72 -1.96 -4.13
C VAL A 35 -4.55 -3.09 -3.55
N THR A 36 -4.08 -4.32 -3.71
CA THR A 36 -4.68 -5.51 -3.10
C THR A 36 -3.75 -6.03 -2.01
N ILE A 37 -4.27 -6.16 -0.80
CA ILE A 37 -3.52 -6.65 0.36
C ILE A 37 -4.07 -8.02 0.74
N THR A 38 -3.18 -8.99 0.91
CA THR A 38 -3.49 -10.30 1.48
C THR A 38 -2.93 -10.38 2.89
N SER A 39 -3.80 -10.61 3.87
CA SER A 39 -3.44 -10.67 5.30
C SER A 39 -4.09 -11.88 5.99
N THR A 40 -3.51 -12.31 7.12
CA THR A 40 -4.07 -13.41 7.94
C THR A 40 -5.22 -12.96 8.86
N ARG A 41 -5.40 -11.65 9.01
CA ARG A 41 -6.51 -11.02 9.72
C ARG A 41 -7.08 -9.84 8.93
N GLU A 42 -8.24 -9.36 9.35
CA GLU A 42 -8.74 -8.06 8.89
C GLU A 42 -7.83 -6.93 9.41
N LEU A 43 -7.47 -6.02 8.51
CA LEU A 43 -6.66 -4.85 8.82
C LEU A 43 -7.60 -3.67 9.07
N ALA A 44 -7.34 -2.88 10.12
CA ALA A 44 -8.09 -1.67 10.33
C ALA A 44 -7.71 -0.63 9.25
N PRO A 45 -8.67 0.18 8.76
CA PRO A 45 -8.39 1.21 7.77
C PRO A 45 -7.23 2.14 8.17
N LEU A 46 -7.16 2.50 9.45
CA LEU A 46 -6.11 3.38 9.98
C LEU A 46 -4.70 2.77 9.88
N GLU A 47 -4.56 1.44 10.00
CA GLU A 47 -3.26 0.76 9.84
C GLU A 47 -2.76 0.90 8.40
N ILE A 48 -3.67 0.71 7.43
CA ILE A 48 -3.37 0.85 6.00
C ILE A 48 -3.07 2.31 5.67
N GLU A 49 -3.91 3.24 6.12
CA GLU A 49 -3.76 4.67 5.88
C GLU A 49 -2.43 5.20 6.42
N SER A 50 -2.04 4.80 7.63
CA SER A 50 -0.78 5.25 8.25
C SER A 50 0.43 4.77 7.47
N ALA A 51 0.46 3.49 7.06
CA ALA A 51 1.55 2.96 6.23
C ALA A 51 1.64 3.65 4.86
N VAL A 52 0.49 3.94 4.23
CA VAL A 52 0.44 4.66 2.95
C VAL A 52 0.87 6.13 3.11
N ASP A 53 0.55 6.77 4.23
CA ASP A 53 0.99 8.14 4.56
C ASP A 53 2.51 8.21 4.80
N GLU A 54 3.10 7.21 5.46
CA GLU A 54 4.56 7.09 5.63
C GLU A 54 5.28 6.98 4.27
N ALA A 55 4.66 6.34 3.28
CA ALA A 55 5.15 6.31 1.89
C ALA A 55 4.87 7.60 1.09
N GLY A 56 4.18 8.59 1.68
CA GLY A 56 3.86 9.88 1.07
C GLY A 56 2.64 9.86 0.14
N TYR A 57 1.69 8.95 0.37
CA TYR A 57 0.47 8.79 -0.41
C TYR A 57 -0.79 8.85 0.48
N VAL A 58 -1.96 8.86 -0.15
CA VAL A 58 -3.25 8.81 0.53
C VAL A 58 -4.12 7.72 -0.08
N VAL A 59 -4.97 7.12 0.76
CA VAL A 59 -6.03 6.19 0.32
C VAL A 59 -7.26 7.01 -0.08
N VAL A 60 -7.92 6.66 -1.20
CA VAL A 60 -9.05 7.40 -1.79
C VAL A 60 -10.20 6.50 -2.20
#